data_AF-A0A562IJA1-F1
#
_entry.id   AF-A0A562IJA1-F1
#
_cell.length_a   1.000
_cell.length_b   1.000
_cell.length_c   1.000
_cell.angle_alpha   90.00
_cell.angle_beta   90.00
_cell.angle_gamma   90.00
#
_symmetry.space_group_name_H-M   'P 1'
#
loop_
_entity.id
_entity.type
_entity.pdbx_description
1 polymer ?
#
loop_
_entity_poly.entity_id
_entity_poly.type
_entity_poly.pdbx_seq_one_letter_code
_entity_poly.pdbx_strand_id
1 'polypeptide(L)' 'MDSANACYTGSPDITPQARTNRDVLARALSSAGMVNYPTEWWHWSFGDRYWALSTGATRTRYGTVELP' A
#
# COMPACT_ATOMS: atom_id res chain seq x y z
N MET A 1 13.70 18.95 -0.91
CA MET A 1 12.54 18.94 -1.82
C MET A 1 11.43 18.24 -1.09
N ASP A 2 10.37 18.97 -0.75
CA ASP A 2 9.13 18.39 -0.24
C ASP A 2 8.32 17.84 -1.43
N SER A 3 7.65 16.71 -1.26
CA SER A 3 6.77 16.12 -2.27
C SER A 3 5.45 16.89 -2.46
N ALA A 4 5.21 17.95 -1.68
CA ALA A 4 3.96 18.68 -1.64
C ALA A 4 2.76 17.73 -1.42
N ASN A 5 2.92 16.80 -0.48
CA ASN A 5 1.97 15.72 -0.18
C ASN A 5 1.64 14.78 -1.36
N ALA A 6 2.33 14.85 -2.51
CA ALA A 6 2.03 13.98 -3.66
C ALA A 6 2.27 12.49 -3.36
N CYS A 7 3.07 12.16 -2.34
CA CYS A 7 3.32 10.78 -1.91
C CYS A 7 2.08 10.08 -1.35
N TYR A 8 1.18 10.81 -0.67
CA TYR A 8 -0.01 10.23 -0.05
C TYR A 8 -0.95 9.63 -1.10
N THR A 9 -1.48 8.43 -0.85
CA THR A 9 -2.39 7.74 -1.77
C THR A 9 -3.59 8.61 -2.13
N GLY A 10 -4.21 9.24 -1.13
CA GLY A 10 -5.36 10.14 -1.28
C GLY A 10 -5.01 11.62 -1.47
N SER A 11 -3.78 11.94 -1.88
CA SER A 11 -3.32 13.34 -1.99
C SER A 11 -4.25 14.21 -2.84
N PRO A 12 -4.75 15.36 -2.34
CA PRO A 12 -5.54 16.33 -3.11
C PRO A 12 -4.69 17.15 -4.10
N ASP A 13 -3.36 17.00 -4.09
CA ASP A 13 -2.44 17.88 -4.83
C ASP A 13 -1.89 17.25 -6.13
N ILE A 14 -2.53 16.18 -6.61
CA ILE A 14 -2.13 15.46 -7.84
C ILE A 14 -3.12 15.68 -8.99
N THR A 15 -2.70 15.40 -10.23
CA THR A 15 -3.57 15.54 -11.40
C THR A 15 -4.75 14.56 -11.34
N PRO A 16 -5.89 14.86 -11.98
CA PRO A 16 -7.01 13.92 -12.08
C PRO A 16 -6.59 12.56 -12.67
N GLN A 17 -5.70 12.56 -13.67
CA GLN A 17 -5.17 11.32 -14.24
C GLN A 17 -4.38 10.49 -13.22
N ALA A 18 -3.56 11.15 -12.38
CA ALA A 18 -2.82 10.46 -11.34
C ALA A 18 -3.75 9.83 -10.29
N ARG A 19 -4.85 10.50 -9.91
CA ARG A 19 -5.89 9.91 -9.04
C ARG A 19 -6.51 8.67 -9.69
N THR A 20 -6.98 8.79 -10.93
CA THR A 20 -7.58 7.66 -11.66
C THR A 20 -6.63 6.47 -11.73
N ASN A 21 -5.34 6.70 -11.99
CA ASN A 21 -4.34 5.63 -12.02
C ASN A 21 -4.15 4.98 -10.64
N ARG A 22 -4.09 5.79 -9.56
CA ARG A 22 -4.01 5.28 -8.18
C ARG A 22 -5.26 4.50 -7.79
N ASP A 23 -6.45 4.92 -8.21
CA ASP A 23 -7.71 4.21 -7.95
C ASP A 23 -7.77 2.87 -8.70
N VAL A 24 -7.25 2.81 -9.92
CA VAL A 24 -7.10 1.53 -10.67
C VAL A 24 -6.16 0.59 -9.92
N LEU A 25 -4.98 1.08 -9.52
CA LEU A 25 -4.01 0.30 -8.76
C LEU A 25 -4.60 -0.18 -7.44
N ALA A 26 -5.29 0.70 -6.71
CA ALA A 26 -5.88 0.38 -5.42
C ALA A 26 -6.93 -0.72 -5.53
N ARG A 27 -7.85 -0.60 -6.49
CA ARG A 27 -8.85 -1.65 -6.75
C ARG A 27 -8.20 -2.98 -7.11
N ALA A 28 -7.20 -2.96 -7.99
CA ALA A 28 -6.51 -4.17 -8.43
C ALA A 28 -5.81 -4.88 -7.25
N LEU A 29 -4.96 -4.17 -6.50
CA LEU A 29 -4.15 -4.78 -5.45
C LEU A 29 -4.95 -5.14 -4.20
N SER A 30 -5.94 -4.32 -3.82
CA SER A 30 -6.86 -4.67 -2.74
C SER A 30 -7.71 -5.89 -3.10
N SER A 31 -8.12 -6.07 -4.37
CA SER A 31 -8.82 -7.28 -4.79
C SER A 31 -7.97 -8.55 -4.68
N ALA A 32 -6.64 -8.42 -4.78
CA ALA A 32 -5.68 -9.49 -4.57
C ALA A 32 -5.34 -9.74 -3.07
N GLY A 33 -5.95 -8.97 -2.16
CA GLY A 33 -5.75 -9.09 -0.71
C GLY A 33 -4.53 -8.33 -0.18
N MET A 34 -3.94 -7.43 -0.96
CA MET A 34 -2.88 -6.53 -0.50
C MET A 34 -3.46 -5.30 0.20
N VAL A 35 -2.69 -4.70 1.12
CA VAL A 35 -3.07 -3.45 1.81
C VAL A 35 -2.14 -2.32 1.41
N ASN A 36 -2.69 -1.12 1.22
CA ASN A 36 -1.90 0.06 0.89
C ASN A 36 -1.36 0.75 2.15
N TYR A 37 -0.21 1.41 2.01
CA TYR A 37 0.29 2.35 3.00
C TYR A 37 -0.14 3.78 2.63
N PRO A 38 -0.97 4.47 3.44
CA PRO A 38 -1.61 5.73 3.02
C PRO A 38 -0.67 6.89 2.68
N THR A 39 0.55 6.89 3.22
CA THR A 39 1.53 7.97 2.99
C THR A 39 2.39 7.77 1.75
N GLU A 40 2.35 6.58 1.13
CA GLU A 40 3.16 6.20 -0.03
C GLU A 40 2.29 5.43 -1.03
N TRP A 41 1.82 6.08 -2.09
CA TRP A 41 0.88 5.50 -3.04
C TRP A 41 1.38 4.23 -3.74
N TRP A 42 2.71 4.08 -3.87
CA TRP A 42 3.37 2.91 -4.47
C TRP A 42 3.58 1.77 -3.48
N HIS A 43 3.42 2.00 -2.17
CA HIS A 43 3.72 1.01 -1.15
C HIS A 43 2.51 0.14 -0.87
N TRP A 44 2.72 -1.17 -1.05
CA TRP A 44 1.72 -2.19 -0.79
C TRP A 44 2.34 -3.33 0.00
N SER A 45 1.56 -3.87 0.92
CA SER A 45 1.99 -4.89 1.85
C SER A 45 1.11 -6.13 1.72
N PHE A 46 1.75 -7.30 1.75
CA PHE A 46 1.08 -8.59 1.64
C PHE A 46 1.78 -9.63 2.48
N GLY A 47 1.10 -10.13 3.50
CA GLY A 47 1.58 -11.22 4.33
C GLY A 47 2.67 -10.86 5.34
N ASP A 48 3.21 -9.63 5.32
CA ASP A 48 4.14 -9.14 6.34
C ASP A 48 3.41 -8.63 7.61
N ARG A 49 4.15 -7.97 8.51
CA ARG A 49 3.65 -7.42 9.78
C ARG A 49 2.62 -6.32 9.61
N TYR A 50 2.82 -5.41 8.67
CA TYR A 50 1.88 -4.32 8.42
C TYR A 50 0.59 -4.86 7.81
N TRP A 51 0.69 -5.82 6.89
CA TRP A 51 -0.47 -6.54 6.36
C TRP A 51 -1.27 -7.22 7.47
N ALA A 52 -0.59 -7.96 8.36
CA ALA A 52 -1.27 -8.67 9.45
C ALA A 52 -1.99 -7.71 10.40
N LEU A 53 -1.31 -6.60 10.78
CA LEU A 53 -1.90 -5.55 11.60
C LEU A 53 -3.13 -4.92 10.92
N SER A 54 -3.00 -4.54 9.64
CA SER A 54 -4.05 -3.81 8.92
C SER A 54 -5.28 -4.67 8.59
N THR A 55 -5.08 -5.97 8.40
CA THR A 55 -6.17 -6.93 8.09
C THR A 55 -6.75 -7.60 9.34
N GLY A 56 -6.15 -7.39 10.52
CA GLY A 56 -6.53 -8.10 11.74
C GLY A 56 -6.15 -9.58 11.75
N ALA A 57 -5.23 -10.01 10.88
CA ALA A 57 -4.75 -11.39 10.87
C ALA A 57 -4.00 -11.71 12.17
N THR A 58 -4.22 -12.90 12.73
CA THR A 58 -3.59 -13.33 14.00
C THR A 58 -2.09 -13.57 13.89
N ARG A 59 -1.56 -13.70 12.68
CA ARG A 59 -0.14 -13.89 12.38
C ARG A 59 0.21 -13.36 10.98
N THR A 60 1.49 -13.11 10.75
CA THR A 60 2.02 -12.84 9.41
C THR A 60 1.92 -14.10 8.54
N ARG A 61 1.71 -13.93 7.24
CA ARG A 61 1.73 -15.02 6.26
C ARG A 61 3.16 -15.40 5.91
N TYR A 62 4.05 -14.42 5.86
CA TYR A 62 5.46 -14.59 5.62
C TYR A 62 6.23 -14.24 6.90
N GLY A 63 7.12 -15.14 7.31
CA GLY A 63 8.01 -14.97 8.44
C GLY A 63 9.43 -14.63 7.99
N THR A 64 10.35 -14.54 8.94
CA THR A 64 11.79 -14.44 8.67
C THR A 64 12.27 -15.70 7.95
N VAL A 65 13.17 -15.51 6.99
CA VAL A 65 13.87 -16.61 6.30
C VAL A 65 15.32 -16.57 6.74
N GLU A 66 15.83 -17.70 7.24
CA GLU A 66 17.27 -17.87 7.45
C GLU A 66 17.94 -18.16 6.11
N LEU A 67 18.99 -17.41 5.80
CA LEU A 67 19.85 -17.70 4.65
C LEU A 67 20.94 -18.70 5.09
N PRO A 68 21.41 -19.58 4.19
CA PRO A 68 22.53 -20.48 4.46
C PRO A 68 23.81 -19.76 4.85
#